data_AF-A0A957BNN1-F1
#
_entry.id   AF-A0A957BNN1-F1
#
_cell.length_a   1.000
_cell.length_b   1.000
_cell.length_c   1.000
_cell.angle_alpha   90.00
_cell.angle_beta   90.00
_cell.angle_gamma   90.00
#
_symmetry.space_group_name_H-M   'P 1'
#
loop_
_entity.id
_entity.type
_entity.pdbx_description
1 polymer ?
#
loop_
_entity_poly.entity_id
_entity_poly.type
_entity_poly.pdbx_seq_one_letter_code
_entity_poly.pdbx_strand_id
1 'polypeptide(L)' 'MNKMFSFMAGAICGALVGGVTALLLTPSSGNDLREQAIGRWETAKQEAEAARTQTRQQLENEFEQMKSG' A
#
# COMPACT_ATOMS: atom_id res chain seq x y z
N MET A 1 11.77 -14.40 -48.18
CA MET A 1 12.51 -13.82 -47.04
C MET A 1 11.87 -12.54 -46.49
N ASN A 2 11.41 -11.61 -47.34
CA ASN A 2 10.88 -10.30 -46.89
C ASN A 2 9.64 -10.38 -45.97
N LYS A 3 8.76 -11.38 -46.14
CA LYS A 3 7.58 -11.60 -45.27
C LYS A 3 7.96 -12.03 -43.85
N MET A 4 9.01 -12.85 -43.71
CA MET A 4 9.51 -13.26 -42.39
C MET A 4 10.10 -12.05 -41.66
N PHE A 5 10.81 -11.19 -42.39
CA PHE A 5 11.40 -9.97 -41.84
C PHE A 5 10.33 -8.96 -41.40
N SER A 6 9.28 -8.74 -42.21
CA SER A 6 8.18 -7.86 -41.82
C SER A 6 7.40 -8.40 -40.62
N PHE A 7 7.25 -9.73 -40.51
CA PHE A 7 6.65 -10.36 -39.34
C PHE A 7 7.48 -10.15 -38.08
N MET A 8 8.81 -10.37 -38.15
CA MET A 8 9.72 -10.11 -37.03
C MET A 8 9.68 -8.65 -36.58
N ALA A 9 9.70 -7.71 -37.52
CA ALA A 9 9.59 -6.29 -37.20
C ALA A 9 8.27 -5.95 -36.48
N GLY A 10 7.15 -6.52 -36.94
CA GLY A 10 5.86 -6.39 -36.28
C GLY A 10 5.83 -7.00 -34.86
N ALA A 11 6.43 -8.19 -34.69
CA ALA A 11 6.51 -8.86 -33.39
C ALA A 11 7.34 -8.06 -32.39
N ILE A 12 8.47 -7.50 -32.81
CA ILE A 12 9.32 -6.64 -31.96
C ILE A 12 8.56 -5.37 -31.58
N CYS A 13 7.90 -4.72 -32.54
CA CYS A 13 7.12 -3.52 -32.28
C CYS A 13 5.96 -3.80 -31.30
N GLY A 14 5.25 -4.92 -31.49
CA GLY A 14 4.19 -5.37 -30.58
C GLY A 14 4.71 -5.70 -29.18
N ALA A 15 5.85 -6.37 -29.07
CA ALA A 15 6.47 -6.68 -27.78
C ALA A 15 6.92 -5.42 -27.03
N LEU A 16 7.46 -4.43 -27.75
CA LEU A 16 7.84 -3.14 -27.16
C LEU A 16 6.61 -2.38 -26.65
N VAL A 17 5.59 -2.20 -27.49
CA VAL A 17 4.37 -1.48 -27.10
C VAL A 17 3.64 -2.21 -25.97
N GLY A 18 3.50 -3.54 -26.07
CA GLY A 18 2.88 -4.35 -25.03
C GLY A 18 3.67 -4.35 -23.72
N GLY A 19 4.99 -4.44 -23.79
CA GLY A 19 5.86 -4.39 -22.62
C GLY A 19 5.82 -3.04 -21.90
N VAL A 20 5.88 -1.93 -22.65
CA VAL A 20 5.72 -0.58 -22.07
C VAL A 20 4.34 -0.42 -21.43
N THR A 21 3.29 -0.87 -22.12
CA THR A 21 1.92 -0.81 -21.57
C THR A 21 1.80 -1.64 -20.30
N ALA A 22 2.37 -2.84 -20.26
CA ALA A 22 2.41 -3.67 -19.06
C ALA A 22 3.15 -2.97 -17.93
N LEU A 23 4.33 -2.41 -18.16
CA LEU A 23 5.09 -1.70 -17.13
C LEU A 23 4.35 -0.47 -16.57
N LEU A 24 3.62 0.25 -17.42
CA LEU A 24 2.88 1.46 -17.01
C LEU A 24 1.56 1.14 -16.31
N LEU A 25 0.88 0.07 -16.71
CA LEU A 25 -0.45 -0.30 -16.18
C LEU A 25 -0.39 -1.40 -15.13
N THR A 26 0.72 -2.15 -15.02
CA THR A 26 0.89 -3.13 -13.96
C THR A 26 0.91 -2.39 -12.63
N PRO A 27 0.00 -2.72 -11.69
CA PRO A 27 0.07 -2.18 -10.35
C PRO A 27 1.43 -2.57 -9.73
N SER A 28 1.88 -1.82 -8.71
CA SER A 28 3.16 -2.11 -8.03
C SER A 28 3.29 -3.60 -7.71
N SER A 29 4.52 -4.10 -7.65
CA SER A 29 4.76 -5.54 -7.48
C SER A 29 3.93 -6.06 -6.31
N GLY A 30 3.40 -7.28 -6.43
CA GLY A 30 2.52 -7.84 -5.39
C GLY A 30 3.17 -7.87 -4.00
N ASN A 31 4.51 -7.89 -3.96
CA ASN A 31 5.28 -7.78 -2.73
C ASN A 31 5.21 -6.36 -2.13
N ASP A 32 5.40 -5.32 -2.94
CA ASP A 32 5.33 -3.93 -2.49
C ASP A 32 3.91 -3.55 -2.02
N LEU A 33 2.87 -4.06 -2.69
CA LEU A 33 1.49 -3.86 -2.25
C LEU A 33 1.23 -4.51 -0.89
N ARG A 34 1.71 -5.74 -0.70
CA ARG A 34 1.59 -6.46 0.57
C ARG A 34 2.32 -5.73 1.68
N GLU A 35 3.55 -5.29 1.43
CA GLU A 35 4.36 -4.58 2.42
C GLU A 35 3.73 -3.24 2.83
N GLN A 36 3.24 -2.47 1.86
CA GLN A 36 2.49 -1.24 2.13
C GLN A 36 1.21 -1.51 2.93
N ALA A 37 0.45 -2.55 2.58
CA ALA A 37 -0.78 -2.91 3.29
C ALA A 37 -0.49 -3.31 4.75
N ILE A 38 0.55 -4.12 4.98
CA ILE A 38 0.99 -4.51 6.34
C ILE A 38 1.43 -3.28 7.12
N GLY A 39 2.26 -2.42 6.54
CA GLY A 39 2.72 -1.20 7.20
C GLY A 39 1.56 -0.29 7.61
N ARG A 40 0.58 -0.11 6.72
CA ARG A 40 -0.60 0.73 6.96
C ARG A 40 -1.50 0.14 8.05
N TRP A 41 -1.64 -1.18 8.09
CA TRP A 41 -2.38 -1.88 9.14
C TRP A 41 -1.71 -1.74 10.51
N GLU A 42 -0.38 -1.89 10.56
CA GLU A 42 0.38 -1.76 11.79
C GLU A 42 0.30 -0.33 12.36
N THR A 43 0.42 0.70 11.50
CA THR A 43 0.22 2.09 11.92
C THR A 43 -1.19 2.32 12.48
N ALA A 44 -2.24 1.85 11.79
CA ALA A 44 -3.61 1.99 12.27
C ALA A 44 -3.83 1.31 13.63
N LYS A 45 -3.21 0.15 13.86
CA LYS A 45 -3.27 -0.56 15.13
C LYS A 45 -2.58 0.22 16.26
N GLN A 46 -1.38 0.76 15.99
CA GLN A 46 -0.63 1.56 16.96
C GLN A 46 -1.39 2.83 17.35
N GLU A 47 -1.98 3.52 16.37
CA GLU A 47 -2.83 4.69 16.64
C GLU A 47 -4.05 4.34 17.50
N ALA A 48 -4.70 3.19 17.25
CA ALA A 48 -5.83 2.73 18.04
C ALA A 48 -5.45 2.40 19.50
N GLU A 49 -4.29 1.77 19.72
CA GLU A 49 -3.77 1.47 21.06
C GLU A 49 -3.38 2.75 21.83
N ALA A 50 -2.75 3.71 21.14
CA ALA A 50 -2.41 5.01 21.70
C ALA A 50 -3.67 5.78 22.13
N ALA A 51 -4.69 5.83 21.26
CA ALA A 51 -5.96 6.47 21.56
C ALA A 51 -6.65 5.81 22.78
N ARG A 52 -6.67 4.48 22.86
CA ARG A 52 -7.22 3.75 24.01
C ARG A 52 -6.49 4.09 25.30
N THR A 53 -5.17 4.15 25.27
CA THR A 53 -4.35 4.48 26.45
C THR A 53 -4.60 5.91 26.90
N GLN A 54 -4.65 6.85 25.95
CA GLN A 54 -4.93 8.25 26.24
C GLN A 54 -6.31 8.44 26.87
N THR A 55 -7.35 7.78 26.34
CA THR A 55 -8.70 7.83 26.91
C THR A 55 -8.72 7.28 28.33
N ARG A 56 -8.04 6.15 28.60
CA ARG A 56 -7.96 5.61 29.97
C ARG A 56 -7.32 6.58 30.95
N GLN A 57 -6.21 7.21 30.57
CA GLN A 57 -5.54 8.20 31.42
C GLN A 57 -6.44 9.40 31.70
N GLN A 58 -7.20 9.88 30.71
CA GLN A 58 -8.16 10.97 30.91
C GLN A 58 -9.25 10.59 31.92
N LEU A 59 -9.85 9.40 31.78
CA LEU A 59 -10.88 8.94 32.71
C LEU A 59 -10.33 8.73 34.14
N GLU A 60 -9.12 8.21 34.29
CA GLU A 60 -8.47 8.06 35.60
C GLU A 60 -8.26 9.44 36.26
N ASN A 61 -7.75 10.41 35.51
CA ASN A 61 -7.56 11.78 36.00
C ASN A 61 -8.89 12.46 36.39
N GLU A 62 -9.96 12.26 35.62
CA GLU A 62 -11.29 12.79 35.95
C GLU A 62 -11.87 12.12 37.21
N PHE A 63 -11.67 10.82 37.36
CA PHE A 63 -12.11 10.08 38.54
C PHE A 63 -11.38 10.54 39.81
N GLU A 64 -10.06 10.76 39.74
CA GLU A 64 -9.28 11.29 40.86
C GLU A 64 -9.74 12.70 41.27
N GLN A 65 -10.02 13.56 40.29
CA GLN A 65 -10.57 14.89 40.55
C GLN A 65 -11.91 14.81 41.27
N MET A 66 -12.84 13.97 40.80
CA MET A 66 -14.13 13.73 41.46
C MET A 66 -14.01 13.16 42.87
N LYS A 67 -12.97 12.36 43.16
CA LYS A 67 -12.74 11.80 44.50
C LYS A 67 -12.13 12.80 45.48
N SER A 68 -11.46 13.84 44.96
CA SER A 68 -10.71 14.82 45.76
C SER A 68 -11.48 16.11 46.09
N GLY A 69 -12.62 16.35 45.43
CA GLY A 69 -13.56 17.43 45.73
C GLY A 69 -14.71 16.97 46.61
#